data_AF-A0A1Q7JMM3-F1
#
_entry.id   AF-A0A1Q7JMM3-F1
#
_cell.length_a   1.000
_cell.length_b   1.000
_cell.length_c   1.000
_cell.angle_alpha   90.00
_cell.angle_beta   90.00
_cell.angle_gamma   90.00
#
_symmetry.space_group_name_H-M   'P 1'
#
loop_
_entity.id
_entity.type
_entity.pdbx_description
1 polymer ?
#
loop_
_entity_poly.entity_id
_entity_poly.type
_entity_poly.pdbx_seq_one_letter_code
_entity_poly.pdbx_strand_id
1 'polypeptide(L)'
;MKRLTCLLVAAGLAFACSKDSMSVDPDAIDGRELAAVRSALDSALKDDSSYQILRVFVFAYVDRASRLPTGGGDTMRLVGVQLDIHATKADTPVVAQLSAVLGWRGYSAATRTVDSVMFVVGTGVTPPVSDTLRQRFSPDTAGIGTGFVIHQAPDSSVHAWLARAGALHITASSYGSGTSTSGAGLTITSSRGSVSGDYHVTAKLVPDSSSTVSAAAAFGGGIRGLQIRITGTL
;
A
#
# COMPACT_ATOMS: atom_id res chain seq x y z
N MET A 1 5.95 4.31 19.41
CA MET A 1 5.98 4.07 17.95
C MET A 1 7.26 3.36 17.47
N LYS A 2 8.48 3.93 17.60
CA LYS A 2 9.75 3.33 17.09
C LYS A 2 10.01 1.85 17.45
N ARG A 3 9.67 1.41 18.68
CA ARG A 3 9.86 0.02 19.13
C ARG A 3 8.81 -0.96 18.55
N LEU A 4 7.60 -0.47 18.27
CA LEU A 4 6.55 -1.26 17.63
C LEU A 4 6.93 -1.49 16.16
N THR A 5 7.47 -0.46 15.51
CA THR A 5 8.01 -0.53 14.14
C THR A 5 9.11 -1.59 14.04
N CYS A 6 10.08 -1.63 14.95
CA CYS A 6 11.15 -2.65 14.90
C CYS A 6 10.65 -4.09 15.02
N LEU A 7 9.67 -4.35 15.90
CA LEU A 7 9.12 -5.71 16.11
C LEU A 7 8.24 -6.15 14.93
N LEU A 8 7.41 -5.24 14.40
CA LEU A 8 6.60 -5.48 13.21
C LEU A 8 7.47 -5.68 11.96
N VAL A 9 8.57 -4.91 11.81
CA VAL A 9 9.60 -5.08 10.76
C VAL A 9 10.26 -6.45 10.85
N ALA A 10 10.67 -6.88 12.04
CA ALA A 10 11.33 -8.17 12.25
C ALA A 10 10.38 -9.36 11.94
N ALA A 11 9.11 -9.25 12.34
CA ALA A 11 8.10 -10.24 12.02
C ALA A 11 7.76 -10.26 10.50
N GLY A 12 7.76 -9.11 9.81
CA GLY A 12 7.51 -9.05 8.37
C GLY A 12 8.65 -9.58 7.50
N LEU A 13 9.91 -9.40 7.92
CA LEU A 13 11.10 -9.83 7.17
C LEU A 13 11.39 -11.34 7.27
N ALA A 14 10.94 -12.02 8.33
CA ALA A 14 11.20 -13.44 8.54
C ALA A 14 10.42 -14.38 7.60
N PHE A 15 9.39 -13.87 6.89
CA PHE A 15 8.42 -14.72 6.17
C PHE A 15 8.24 -14.40 4.68
N ALA A 16 8.96 -13.41 4.16
CA ALA A 16 8.98 -13.09 2.73
C ALA A 16 9.97 -14.02 1.97
N CYS A 17 9.75 -15.33 2.01
CA CYS A 17 10.53 -16.27 1.20
C CYS A 17 9.66 -17.39 0.62
N SER A 18 9.69 -17.40 -0.72
CA SER A 18 9.25 -18.43 -1.65
C SER A 18 7.74 -18.63 -1.84
N LYS A 19 7.28 -18.37 -3.06
CA LYS A 19 6.78 -19.44 -3.94
C LYS A 19 7.15 -19.11 -5.39
N ASP A 20 8.07 -19.88 -5.95
CA ASP A 20 8.18 -20.06 -7.39
C ASP A 20 6.90 -20.74 -7.87
N SER A 21 5.93 -19.97 -8.38
CA SER A 21 4.77 -20.55 -9.03
C SER A 21 5.10 -20.82 -10.49
N MET A 22 5.18 -22.11 -10.86
CA MET A 22 5.35 -22.59 -12.24
C MET A 22 4.13 -22.32 -13.16
N SER A 23 3.18 -21.48 -12.74
CA SER A 23 2.09 -20.97 -13.58
C SER A 23 2.37 -19.53 -13.98
N VAL A 24 2.24 -19.19 -15.26
CA VAL A 24 2.33 -17.82 -15.78
C VAL A 24 1.07 -17.04 -15.35
N ASP A 25 1.03 -16.57 -14.10
CA ASP A 25 -0.02 -15.65 -13.65
C ASP A 25 0.29 -14.25 -14.22
N PRO A 26 -0.54 -13.70 -15.13
CA PRO A 26 -0.29 -12.38 -15.71
C PRO A 26 -0.40 -11.25 -14.67
N ASP A 27 -1.05 -11.48 -13.53
CA ASP A 27 -1.15 -10.52 -12.43
C ASP A 27 0.04 -10.61 -11.48
N ALA A 28 0.90 -11.65 -11.60
CA ALA A 28 2.13 -11.72 -10.81
C ALA A 28 3.02 -10.51 -11.09
N ILE A 29 3.64 -10.02 -10.03
CA ILE A 29 4.56 -8.90 -10.07
C ILE A 29 5.97 -9.48 -10.12
N ASP A 30 6.76 -9.06 -11.10
CA ASP A 30 8.18 -9.43 -11.13
C ASP A 30 8.90 -8.84 -9.91
N GLY A 31 9.80 -9.60 -9.29
CA GLY A 31 10.51 -9.15 -8.09
C GLY A 31 11.31 -7.86 -8.31
N ARG A 32 11.82 -7.63 -9.53
CA ARG A 32 12.56 -6.40 -9.88
C ARG A 32 11.61 -5.22 -10.08
N GLU A 33 10.41 -5.47 -10.60
CA GLU A 33 9.35 -4.47 -10.69
C GLU A 33 8.91 -4.00 -9.30
N LEU A 34 8.63 -4.95 -8.40
CA LEU A 34 8.27 -4.62 -7.01
C LEU A 34 9.41 -3.90 -6.28
N ALA A 35 10.66 -4.28 -6.53
CA ALA A 35 11.83 -3.62 -5.97
C ALA A 35 11.98 -2.16 -6.47
N ALA A 36 11.67 -1.89 -7.74
CA ALA A 36 11.68 -0.53 -8.29
C ALA A 36 10.61 0.36 -7.63
N VAL A 37 9.39 -0.16 -7.49
CA VAL A 37 8.29 0.53 -6.77
C VAL A 37 8.68 0.84 -5.33
N ARG A 38 9.25 -0.16 -4.64
CA ARG A 38 9.75 0.01 -3.28
C ARG A 38 10.85 1.06 -3.21
N SER A 39 11.82 1.04 -4.13
CA SER A 39 12.93 2.00 -4.16
C SER A 39 12.44 3.43 -4.34
N ALA A 40 11.48 3.67 -5.23
CA ALA A 40 10.89 4.99 -5.44
C ALA A 40 10.21 5.50 -4.16
N LEU A 41 9.41 4.65 -3.50
CA LEU A 41 8.74 4.99 -2.25
C LEU A 41 9.71 5.18 -1.08
N ASP A 42 10.70 4.30 -0.91
CA ASP A 42 11.71 4.40 0.14
C ASP A 42 12.55 5.68 -0.01
N SER A 43 12.86 6.10 -1.24
CA SER A 43 13.55 7.37 -1.51
C SER A 43 12.68 8.59 -1.19
N ALA A 44 11.41 8.56 -1.61
CA ALA A 44 10.47 9.67 -1.45
C ALA A 44 9.98 9.86 -0.01
N LEU A 45 9.77 8.76 0.73
CA LEU A 45 9.03 8.72 1.99
C LEU A 45 9.89 8.22 3.17
N LYS A 46 11.23 8.31 3.05
CA LYS A 46 12.15 7.84 4.11
C LYS A 46 11.85 8.40 5.51
N ASP A 47 11.37 9.65 5.57
CA ASP A 47 11.11 10.37 6.83
C ASP A 47 9.62 10.31 7.25
N ASP A 48 8.75 9.67 6.46
CA ASP A 48 7.31 9.55 6.78
C ASP A 48 7.02 8.33 7.66
N SER A 49 6.59 8.57 8.91
CA SER A 49 6.33 7.51 9.88
C SER A 49 5.20 6.55 9.49
N SER A 50 4.21 7.02 8.71
CA SER A 50 3.07 6.20 8.28
C SER A 50 3.54 5.20 7.22
N TYR A 51 4.36 5.67 6.27
CA TYR A 51 4.98 4.81 5.27
C TYR A 51 5.87 3.73 5.91
N GLN A 52 6.65 4.07 6.94
CA GLN A 52 7.55 3.11 7.59
C GLN A 52 6.83 1.87 8.18
N ILE A 53 5.59 2.03 8.64
CA ILE A 53 4.77 0.93 9.17
C ILE A 53 4.20 0.12 8.00
N LEU A 54 3.63 0.80 7.01
CA LEU A 54 2.93 0.15 5.91
C LEU A 54 3.87 -0.60 4.97
N ARG A 55 5.08 -0.07 4.71
CA ARG A 55 6.04 -0.68 3.78
C ARG A 55 6.41 -2.11 4.15
N VAL A 56 6.45 -2.43 5.46
CA VAL A 56 6.80 -3.77 5.94
C VAL A 56 5.76 -4.78 5.50
N PHE A 57 4.49 -4.46 5.70
CA PHE A 57 3.39 -5.38 5.46
C PHE A 57 2.99 -5.41 3.99
N VAL A 58 2.99 -4.24 3.33
CA VAL A 58 2.67 -4.15 1.91
C VAL A 58 3.70 -4.92 1.08
N PHE A 59 5.00 -4.63 1.23
CA PHE A 59 6.02 -5.25 0.35
C PHE A 59 6.38 -6.70 0.72
N ALA A 60 6.11 -7.15 1.94
CA ALA A 60 6.37 -8.54 2.30
C ALA A 60 5.34 -9.52 1.70
N TYR A 61 4.11 -9.07 1.43
CA TYR A 61 2.99 -9.95 1.09
C TYR A 61 2.34 -9.66 -0.28
N VAL A 62 2.57 -8.48 -0.86
CA VAL A 62 2.13 -8.15 -2.22
C VAL A 62 2.99 -8.89 -3.23
N ASP A 63 2.35 -9.75 -4.01
CA ASP A 63 2.94 -10.54 -5.10
C ASP A 63 2.12 -10.45 -6.41
N ARG A 64 0.90 -9.90 -6.33
CA ARG A 64 -0.04 -9.77 -7.44
C ARG A 64 -0.68 -8.39 -7.45
N ALA A 65 -0.86 -7.84 -8.65
CA ALA A 65 -1.58 -6.59 -8.87
C ALA A 65 -2.42 -6.69 -10.14
N SER A 66 -3.62 -6.14 -10.07
CA SER A 66 -4.50 -6.03 -11.23
C SER A 66 -3.96 -5.01 -12.21
N ARG A 67 -4.22 -5.24 -13.50
CA ARG A 67 -3.91 -4.32 -14.58
C ARG A 67 -5.13 -3.47 -14.90
N LEU A 68 -4.98 -2.15 -14.84
CA LEU A 68 -5.99 -1.17 -15.26
C LEU A 68 -5.49 -0.44 -16.50
N PRO A 69 -6.24 -0.46 -17.61
CA PRO A 69 -5.93 0.35 -18.78
C PRO A 69 -5.99 1.84 -18.43
N THR A 70 -4.92 2.59 -18.73
CA THR A 70 -4.87 4.05 -18.54
C THR A 70 -5.03 4.83 -19.85
N GLY A 71 -5.24 4.12 -20.97
CA GLY A 71 -5.26 4.70 -22.32
C GLY A 71 -3.86 4.79 -22.93
N GLY A 72 -3.77 4.88 -24.26
CA GLY A 72 -2.49 5.07 -24.97
C GLY A 72 -1.51 3.89 -24.92
N GLY A 73 -1.97 2.69 -24.56
CA GLY A 73 -1.13 1.48 -24.46
C GLY A 73 -0.40 1.32 -23.12
N ASP A 74 -0.48 2.32 -22.23
CA ASP A 74 0.04 2.22 -20.86
C ASP A 74 -0.95 1.45 -19.98
N THR A 75 -0.42 0.76 -18.97
CA THR A 75 -1.19 -0.04 -18.03
C THR A 75 -0.72 0.28 -16.63
N MET A 76 -1.63 0.78 -15.81
CA MET A 76 -1.38 0.92 -14.38
C MET A 76 -1.57 -0.42 -13.70
N ARG A 77 -0.62 -0.82 -12.87
CA ARG A 77 -0.84 -1.91 -11.91
C ARG A 77 -1.41 -1.32 -10.63
N LEU A 78 -2.38 -2.02 -10.04
CA LEU A 78 -3.10 -1.59 -8.84
C LEU A 78 -3.37 -2.77 -7.92
N VAL A 79 -3.15 -2.59 -6.61
CA VAL A 79 -3.45 -3.57 -5.57
C VAL A 79 -4.07 -2.87 -4.37
N GLY A 80 -5.15 -3.46 -3.85
CA GLY A 80 -5.76 -3.06 -2.59
C GLY A 80 -5.12 -3.81 -1.43
N VAL A 81 -4.83 -3.11 -0.34
CA VAL A 81 -4.28 -3.70 0.89
C VAL A 81 -5.14 -3.27 2.07
N GLN A 82 -5.53 -4.22 2.91
CA GLN A 82 -6.19 -3.94 4.18
C GLN A 82 -5.36 -4.51 5.33
N LEU A 83 -5.06 -3.66 6.30
CA LEU A 83 -4.28 -4.01 7.47
C LEU A 83 -5.18 -3.94 8.70
N ASP A 84 -5.32 -5.06 9.40
CA ASP A 84 -6.18 -5.23 10.57
C ASP A 84 -5.34 -5.71 11.76
N ILE A 85 -4.93 -4.78 12.62
CA ILE A 85 -4.13 -5.07 13.80
C ILE A 85 -5.06 -5.11 15.01
N HIS A 86 -5.06 -6.23 15.72
CA HIS A 86 -5.70 -6.45 17.02
C HIS A 86 -4.73 -7.20 17.92
N ALA A 87 -3.73 -6.50 18.44
CA ALA A 87 -2.72 -7.08 19.31
C ALA A 87 -2.70 -6.38 20.68
N THR A 88 -2.05 -7.00 21.66
CA THR A 88 -1.74 -6.36 22.94
C THR A 88 -0.23 -6.24 23.12
N LYS A 89 0.21 -5.21 23.84
CA LYS A 89 1.59 -5.06 24.28
C LYS A 89 1.60 -4.71 25.75
N ALA A 90 2.13 -5.60 26.60
CA ALA A 90 2.09 -5.44 28.06
C ALA A 90 0.70 -4.94 28.54
N ASP A 91 -0.33 -5.70 28.19
CA ASP A 91 -1.75 -5.44 28.48
C ASP A 91 -2.37 -4.19 27.83
N THR A 92 -1.61 -3.43 27.05
CA THR A 92 -2.14 -2.27 26.31
C THR A 92 -2.60 -2.71 24.91
N PRO A 93 -3.88 -2.50 24.55
CA PRO A 93 -4.35 -2.77 23.19
C PRO A 93 -3.64 -1.92 22.15
N VAL A 94 -3.24 -2.55 21.05
CA VAL A 94 -2.74 -1.94 19.84
C VAL A 94 -3.70 -2.33 18.73
N VAL A 95 -4.63 -1.43 18.43
CA VAL A 95 -5.64 -1.61 17.39
C VAL A 95 -5.39 -0.61 16.27
N ALA A 96 -5.31 -1.10 15.04
CA ALA A 96 -5.20 -0.25 13.86
C ALA A 96 -5.87 -0.93 12.68
N GLN A 97 -6.78 -0.22 12.03
CA GLN A 97 -7.50 -0.72 10.86
C GLN A 97 -7.30 0.26 9.72
N LEU A 98 -6.68 -0.19 8.64
CA LEU A 98 -6.30 0.67 7.52
C LEU A 98 -6.64 0.00 6.20
N SER A 99 -7.15 0.79 5.26
CA SER A 99 -7.29 0.41 3.86
C SER A 99 -6.33 1.24 3.02
N ALA A 100 -5.65 0.62 2.08
CA ALA A 100 -4.70 1.28 1.21
C ALA A 100 -4.82 0.78 -0.23
N VAL A 101 -4.43 1.64 -1.16
CA VAL A 101 -4.28 1.30 -2.58
C VAL A 101 -2.87 1.68 -2.99
N LEU A 102 -2.13 0.69 -3.50
CA LEU A 102 -0.83 0.88 -4.12
C LEU A 102 -0.99 0.74 -5.63
N GLY A 103 -0.58 1.76 -6.37
CA GLY A 103 -0.57 1.76 -7.83
C GLY A 103 0.78 2.16 -8.39
N TRP A 104 1.12 1.68 -9.58
CA TRP A 104 2.31 2.13 -10.31
C TRP A 104 2.18 1.89 -11.81
N ARG A 105 3.02 2.54 -12.60
CA ARG A 105 3.07 2.41 -14.06
C ARG A 105 4.47 2.65 -14.59
N GLY A 106 4.68 2.28 -15.86
CA GLY A 106 5.92 2.59 -16.57
C GLY A 106 7.15 1.88 -16.03
N TYR A 107 7.03 0.62 -15.60
CA TYR A 107 8.20 -0.15 -15.21
C TYR A 107 9.12 -0.39 -16.42
N SER A 108 10.39 0.01 -16.29
CA SER A 108 11.43 -0.21 -17.29
C SER A 108 12.44 -1.23 -16.78
N ALA A 109 12.53 -2.38 -17.46
CA ALA A 109 13.51 -3.41 -17.13
C ALA A 109 14.96 -2.97 -17.38
N ALA A 110 15.19 -2.04 -18.31
CA ALA A 110 16.52 -1.55 -18.66
C ALA A 110 17.11 -0.66 -17.56
N THR A 111 16.30 0.25 -17.01
CA THR A 111 16.72 1.21 -15.97
C THR A 111 16.39 0.72 -14.57
N ARG A 112 15.52 -0.29 -14.43
CA ARG A 112 14.96 -0.79 -13.14
C ARG A 112 14.24 0.32 -12.37
N THR A 113 13.54 1.19 -13.09
CA THR A 113 12.77 2.30 -12.55
C THR A 113 11.30 2.15 -12.91
N VAL A 114 10.46 2.95 -12.27
CA VAL A 114 9.03 3.11 -12.59
C VAL A 114 8.76 4.57 -12.87
N ASP A 115 7.91 4.90 -13.84
CA ASP A 115 7.62 6.32 -14.14
C ASP A 115 6.87 6.99 -12.99
N SER A 116 5.90 6.29 -12.38
CA SER A 116 5.21 6.80 -11.20
C SER A 116 4.64 5.72 -10.29
N VAL A 117 4.54 6.05 -9.00
CA VAL A 117 3.91 5.26 -7.94
C VAL A 117 2.87 6.13 -7.22
N MET A 118 1.73 5.52 -6.90
CA MET A 118 0.64 6.12 -6.15
C MET A 118 0.40 5.27 -4.90
N PHE A 119 0.37 5.90 -3.74
CA PHE A 119 0.09 5.20 -2.48
C PHE A 119 -0.93 5.98 -1.67
N VAL A 120 -2.16 5.47 -1.61
CA VAL A 120 -3.29 6.10 -0.92
C VAL A 120 -3.66 5.26 0.28
N VAL A 121 -3.86 5.89 1.44
CA VAL A 121 -4.11 5.22 2.71
C VAL A 121 -5.28 5.90 3.40
N GLY A 122 -6.18 5.10 3.95
CA GLY A 122 -7.34 5.51 4.71
C GLY A 122 -7.53 4.66 5.98
N THR A 123 -8.58 4.97 6.73
CA THR A 123 -8.94 4.34 8.00
C THR A 123 -10.08 3.35 7.84
N GLY A 124 -9.99 2.22 8.54
CA GLY A 124 -10.97 1.14 8.53
C GLY A 124 -10.65 0.04 7.52
N VAL A 125 -11.20 -1.14 7.76
CA VAL A 125 -11.08 -2.34 6.91
C VAL A 125 -12.42 -2.93 6.50
N THR A 126 -13.52 -2.42 7.07
CA THR A 126 -14.88 -2.87 6.76
C THR A 126 -15.53 -1.88 5.80
N PRO A 127 -15.71 -2.22 4.52
CA PRO A 127 -16.43 -1.35 3.60
C PRO A 127 -17.88 -1.10 4.03
N PRO A 128 -18.47 0.06 3.72
CA PRO A 128 -17.86 1.15 2.96
C PRO A 128 -16.83 1.94 3.78
N VAL A 129 -15.65 2.18 3.19
CA VAL A 129 -14.67 3.14 3.70
C VAL A 129 -14.75 4.38 2.83
N SER A 130 -14.85 5.55 3.44
CA SER A 130 -14.94 6.83 2.74
C SER A 130 -14.13 7.88 3.49
N ASP A 131 -12.91 8.11 3.01
CA ASP A 131 -11.94 8.97 3.67
C ASP A 131 -11.62 10.18 2.80
N THR A 132 -11.62 11.36 3.43
CA THR A 132 -11.08 12.57 2.79
C THR A 132 -9.57 12.58 2.94
N LEU A 133 -8.86 12.75 1.82
CA LEU A 133 -7.39 12.79 1.82
C LEU A 133 -6.88 14.17 2.24
N ARG A 134 -5.94 14.18 3.19
CA ARG A 134 -5.32 15.39 3.73
C ARG A 134 -3.81 15.17 3.92
N GLN A 135 -3.10 16.26 4.24
CA GLN A 135 -1.65 16.22 4.44
C GLN A 135 -1.21 15.37 5.64
N ARG A 136 -2.06 15.28 6.68
CA ARG A 136 -1.74 14.54 7.91
C ARG A 136 -2.68 13.36 8.04
N PHE A 137 -2.10 12.17 8.07
CA PHE A 137 -2.80 10.93 8.35
C PHE A 137 -2.96 10.71 9.86
N SER A 138 -4.11 10.17 10.27
CA SER A 138 -4.37 9.73 11.65
C SER A 138 -5.12 8.40 11.59
N PRO A 139 -4.50 7.27 11.97
CA PRO A 139 -5.18 5.98 11.96
C PRO A 139 -6.33 5.90 12.99
N ASP A 140 -6.32 6.78 14.00
CA ASP A 140 -7.29 6.82 15.10
C ASP A 140 -8.55 7.64 14.75
N THR A 141 -8.61 8.23 13.55
CA THR A 141 -9.69 9.13 13.16
C THR A 141 -10.36 8.66 11.89
N ALA A 142 -11.53 8.05 12.03
CA ALA A 142 -12.37 7.62 10.92
C ALA A 142 -12.64 8.78 9.95
N GLY A 143 -12.65 8.49 8.64
CA GLY A 143 -12.90 9.48 7.60
C GLY A 143 -11.67 10.28 7.16
N ILE A 144 -10.48 9.96 7.68
CA ILE A 144 -9.23 10.63 7.36
C ILE A 144 -8.27 9.70 6.61
N GLY A 145 -7.77 10.17 5.47
CA GLY A 145 -6.73 9.49 4.71
C GLY A 145 -5.58 10.40 4.31
N THR A 146 -4.56 9.81 3.71
CA THR A 146 -3.47 10.51 3.03
C THR A 146 -3.18 9.83 1.68
N GLY A 147 -2.49 10.53 0.80
CA GLY A 147 -2.08 9.98 -0.49
C GLY A 147 -0.75 10.56 -0.93
N PHE A 148 0.04 9.73 -1.58
CA PHE A 148 1.31 10.09 -2.16
C PHE A 148 1.28 9.81 -3.66
N VAL A 149 1.85 10.73 -4.43
CA VAL A 149 2.22 10.52 -5.82
C VAL A 149 3.74 10.65 -5.87
N ILE A 150 4.41 9.69 -6.49
CA ILE A 150 5.85 9.65 -6.65
C ILE A 150 6.11 9.52 -8.13
N HIS A 151 6.98 10.35 -8.67
CA HIS A 151 7.43 10.30 -10.05
C HIS A 151 8.92 10.09 -10.02
N GLN A 152 9.42 9.21 -10.87
CA GLN A 152 10.84 9.04 -11.07
C GLN A 152 11.14 9.34 -12.53
N ALA A 153 11.91 10.40 -12.75
CA ALA A 153 12.29 10.80 -14.10
C ALA A 153 13.39 9.87 -14.66
N PRO A 154 13.62 9.86 -15.99
CA PRO A 154 14.59 8.98 -16.64
C PRO A 154 16.03 9.14 -16.14
N ASP A 155 16.38 10.31 -15.60
CA ASP A 155 17.67 10.60 -14.96
C ASP A 155 17.78 10.07 -13.51
N SER A 156 16.80 9.27 -13.07
CA SER A 156 16.63 8.77 -11.71
C SER A 156 16.30 9.83 -10.65
N SER A 157 15.97 11.07 -11.05
CA SER A 157 15.43 12.06 -10.11
C SER A 157 14.06 11.63 -9.61
N VAL A 158 13.86 11.65 -8.28
CA VAL A 158 12.60 11.26 -7.65
C VAL A 158 11.93 12.50 -7.08
N HIS A 159 10.71 12.74 -7.51
CA HIS A 159 9.83 13.78 -6.99
C HIS A 159 8.69 13.13 -6.21
N ALA A 160 8.38 13.70 -5.05
CA ALA A 160 7.30 13.24 -4.20
C ALA A 160 6.27 14.36 -4.04
N TRP A 161 5.00 13.99 -4.16
CA TRP A 161 3.87 14.87 -3.89
C TRP A 161 2.97 14.24 -2.84
N LEU A 162 2.51 15.06 -1.91
CA LEU A 162 1.65 14.65 -0.80
C LEU A 162 0.27 15.27 -0.96
N ALA A 163 -0.77 14.50 -0.66
CA ALA A 163 -2.16 14.90 -0.76
C ALA A 163 -2.44 16.23 -0.01
N ARG A 164 -3.29 17.05 -0.63
CA ARG A 164 -3.90 18.24 -0.02
C ARG A 164 -5.41 18.16 -0.05
N ALA A 165 -5.94 17.47 -1.05
CA ALA A 165 -7.35 17.14 -1.20
C ALA A 165 -7.48 15.80 -1.93
N GLY A 166 -8.69 15.27 -1.94
CA GLY A 166 -9.02 14.00 -2.59
C GLY A 166 -9.87 13.12 -1.70
N ALA A 167 -10.17 11.92 -2.18
CA ALA A 167 -10.82 10.89 -1.40
C ALA A 167 -10.31 9.49 -1.74
N LEU A 168 -10.38 8.60 -0.76
CA LEU A 168 -10.33 7.16 -0.95
C LEU A 168 -11.71 6.58 -0.62
N HIS A 169 -12.28 5.84 -1.56
CA HIS A 169 -13.51 5.11 -1.36
C HIS A 169 -13.25 3.62 -1.58
N ILE A 170 -13.50 2.81 -0.56
CA ILE A 170 -13.55 1.35 -0.71
C ILE A 170 -15.01 0.95 -0.54
N THR A 171 -15.62 0.45 -1.62
CA THR A 171 -17.05 0.13 -1.66
C THR A 171 -17.33 -1.31 -1.26
N ALA A 172 -16.42 -2.23 -1.59
CA ALA A 172 -16.53 -3.64 -1.24
C ALA A 172 -15.15 -4.29 -1.13
N SER A 173 -15.08 -5.35 -0.33
CA SER A 173 -13.90 -6.20 -0.23
C SER A 173 -14.35 -7.63 0.08
N SER A 174 -13.72 -8.61 -0.53
CA SER A 174 -13.97 -10.03 -0.26
C SER A 174 -12.65 -10.77 -0.24
N TYR A 175 -12.38 -11.52 0.82
CA TYR A 175 -11.16 -12.30 0.97
C TYR A 175 -11.49 -13.77 1.22
N GLY A 176 -10.68 -14.64 0.63
CA GLY A 176 -10.74 -16.07 0.88
C GLY A 176 -10.09 -16.46 2.22
N SER A 177 -9.81 -17.75 2.36
CA SER A 177 -9.04 -18.25 3.50
C SER A 177 -7.62 -17.67 3.51
N GLY A 178 -7.15 -17.37 4.71
CA GLY A 178 -5.81 -16.85 4.94
C GLY A 178 -4.78 -17.94 5.18
N THR A 179 -3.51 -17.62 4.92
CA THR A 179 -2.37 -18.37 5.43
C THR A 179 -1.85 -17.67 6.68
N SER A 180 -1.74 -18.39 7.78
CA SER A 180 -1.28 -17.86 9.06
C SER A 180 0.14 -18.28 9.36
N THR A 181 0.91 -17.37 9.93
CA THR A 181 2.25 -17.61 10.46
C THR A 181 2.34 -16.99 11.84
N SER A 182 2.87 -17.72 12.82
CA SER A 182 2.99 -17.26 14.21
C SER A 182 4.44 -17.20 14.65
N GLY A 183 4.78 -16.20 15.46
CA GLY A 183 6.12 -15.99 15.99
C GLY A 183 6.16 -14.83 16.97
N ALA A 184 7.01 -14.93 17.99
CA ALA A 184 7.20 -13.90 19.02
C ALA A 184 5.89 -13.38 19.65
N GLY A 185 4.94 -14.29 19.94
CA GLY A 185 3.65 -13.96 20.55
C GLY A 185 2.60 -13.36 19.61
N LEU A 186 2.95 -13.12 18.35
CA LEU A 186 2.05 -12.63 17.32
C LEU A 186 1.67 -13.73 16.32
N THR A 187 0.51 -13.57 15.70
CA THR A 187 0.06 -14.33 14.54
C THR A 187 -0.29 -13.35 13.42
N ILE A 188 0.30 -13.56 12.25
CA ILE A 188 0.02 -12.82 11.03
C ILE A 188 -0.73 -13.73 10.08
N THR A 189 -1.92 -13.32 9.66
CA THR A 189 -2.74 -14.02 8.68
C THR A 189 -2.86 -13.16 7.43
N SER A 190 -2.37 -13.68 6.30
CA SER A 190 -2.52 -13.04 4.99
C SER A 190 -3.58 -13.74 4.15
N SER A 191 -4.59 -13.01 3.70
CA SER A 191 -5.68 -13.51 2.86
C SER A 191 -5.71 -12.78 1.54
N ARG A 192 -5.92 -13.51 0.43
CA ARG A 192 -6.07 -12.92 -0.90
C ARG A 192 -7.53 -12.81 -1.29
N GLY A 193 -7.84 -11.84 -2.13
CA GLY A 193 -9.20 -11.62 -2.58
C GLY A 193 -9.33 -10.47 -3.56
N SER A 194 -10.42 -9.73 -3.43
CA SER A 194 -10.73 -8.56 -4.24
C SER A 194 -11.12 -7.35 -3.38
N VAL A 195 -10.82 -6.17 -3.92
CA VAL A 195 -11.22 -4.87 -3.37
C VAL A 195 -11.81 -4.03 -4.50
N SER A 196 -12.93 -3.38 -4.26
CA SER A 196 -13.61 -2.48 -5.20
C SER A 196 -13.74 -1.08 -4.62
N GLY A 197 -13.72 -0.07 -5.48
CA GLY A 197 -13.77 1.32 -5.05
C GLY A 197 -13.15 2.28 -6.06
N ASP A 198 -12.72 3.42 -5.56
CA ASP A 198 -12.06 4.47 -6.31
C ASP A 198 -11.16 5.32 -5.41
N TYR A 199 -10.23 6.02 -6.02
CA TYR A 199 -9.57 7.15 -5.37
C TYR A 199 -9.42 8.30 -6.35
N HIS A 200 -9.33 9.50 -5.79
CA HIS A 200 -8.82 10.66 -6.48
C HIS A 200 -7.97 11.47 -5.51
N VAL A 201 -6.83 11.96 -5.99
CA VAL A 201 -5.83 12.66 -5.21
C VAL A 201 -5.51 13.96 -5.94
N THR A 202 -5.46 15.06 -5.20
CA THR A 202 -4.79 16.29 -5.60
C THR A 202 -3.66 16.55 -4.61
N ALA A 203 -2.42 16.48 -5.10
CA ALA A 203 -1.21 16.54 -4.29
C ALA A 203 -0.31 17.71 -4.67
N LYS A 204 0.52 18.14 -3.72
CA LYS A 204 1.56 19.18 -3.92
C LYS A 204 2.94 18.61 -3.66
N LEU A 205 3.95 19.17 -4.34
CA LEU A 205 5.34 18.74 -4.22
C LEU A 205 5.81 18.78 -2.76
N VAL A 206 6.79 17.94 -2.43
CA VAL A 206 7.49 17.93 -1.14
C VAL A 206 8.96 18.27 -1.39
N PRO A 207 9.50 19.38 -0.84
CA PRO A 207 8.84 20.40 -0.02
C PRO A 207 7.75 21.20 -0.76
N ASP A 208 6.86 21.85 0.01
CA ASP A 208 5.63 22.46 -0.51
C ASP A 208 5.89 23.48 -1.63
N SER A 209 5.08 23.44 -2.68
CA SER A 209 5.18 24.34 -3.84
C SER A 209 3.80 24.76 -4.35
N SER A 210 3.75 25.64 -5.35
CA SER A 210 2.52 25.96 -6.09
C SER A 210 2.11 24.87 -7.07
N SER A 211 3.02 23.95 -7.42
CA SER A 211 2.76 22.87 -8.38
C SER A 211 1.85 21.81 -7.77
N THR A 212 0.74 21.54 -8.47
CA THR A 212 -0.19 20.46 -8.13
C THR A 212 -0.12 19.35 -9.15
N VAL A 213 -0.33 18.12 -8.69
CA VAL A 213 -0.54 16.94 -9.54
C VAL A 213 -1.79 16.23 -9.09
N SER A 214 -2.47 15.59 -10.04
CA SER A 214 -3.66 14.80 -9.76
C SER A 214 -3.46 13.36 -10.20
N ALA A 215 -4.01 12.43 -9.43
CA ALA A 215 -4.05 11.02 -9.75
C ALA A 215 -5.41 10.45 -9.35
N ALA A 216 -6.00 9.61 -10.19
CA ALA A 216 -7.27 8.97 -9.90
C ALA A 216 -7.32 7.58 -10.51
N ALA A 217 -8.08 6.68 -9.89
CA ALA A 217 -8.39 5.38 -10.43
C ALA A 217 -9.78 4.94 -9.98
N ALA A 218 -10.55 4.38 -10.91
CA ALA A 218 -11.80 3.70 -10.60
C ALA A 218 -11.58 2.20 -10.78
N PHE A 219 -11.84 1.45 -9.72
CA PHE A 219 -11.69 -0.01 -9.65
C PHE A 219 -12.96 -0.67 -9.11
N GLY A 220 -14.13 -0.12 -9.46
CA GLY A 220 -15.44 -0.68 -9.06
C GLY A 220 -15.64 -2.14 -9.50
N GLY A 221 -15.03 -2.54 -10.62
CA GLY A 221 -15.04 -3.93 -11.11
C GLY A 221 -14.20 -4.91 -10.27
N GLY A 222 -13.47 -4.41 -9.28
CA GLY A 222 -12.61 -5.20 -8.41
C GLY A 222 -11.17 -5.28 -8.90
N ILE A 223 -10.23 -5.08 -7.98
CA ILE A 223 -8.81 -5.34 -8.15
C ILE A 223 -8.35 -6.41 -7.18
N ARG A 224 -7.15 -6.96 -7.41
CA ARG A 224 -6.49 -7.85 -6.45
C ARG A 224 -6.40 -7.16 -5.08
N GLY A 225 -6.89 -7.87 -4.09
CA GLY A 225 -6.89 -7.47 -2.69
C GLY A 225 -6.00 -8.35 -1.84
N LEU A 226 -5.33 -7.75 -0.87
CA LEU A 226 -4.58 -8.43 0.17
C LEU A 226 -5.05 -7.94 1.55
N GLN A 227 -5.54 -8.84 2.38
CA GLN A 227 -5.82 -8.56 3.78
C GLN A 227 -4.70 -9.14 4.65
N ILE A 228 -4.18 -8.34 5.56
CA ILE A 228 -3.17 -8.73 6.55
C ILE A 228 -3.78 -8.48 7.92
N ARG A 229 -4.05 -9.56 8.64
CA ARG A 229 -4.53 -9.50 10.02
C ARG A 229 -3.40 -9.86 10.98
N ILE A 230 -3.18 -9.04 12.00
CA ILE A 230 -2.17 -9.26 13.03
C ILE A 230 -2.88 -9.38 14.38
N THR A 231 -2.71 -10.50 15.06
CA THR A 231 -3.28 -10.75 16.39
C THR A 231 -2.23 -11.29 17.35
N GLY A 232 -2.54 -11.28 18.65
CA GLY A 232 -1.71 -11.87 19.70
C GLY A 232 -1.18 -10.86 20.70
N THR A 233 -0.13 -11.23 21.42
CA THR A 233 0.41 -10.46 22.54
C THR A 233 1.93 -10.36 22.44
N LEU A 234 2.43 -9.13 22.41
CA LEU A 234 3.85 -8.74 22.44
C LEU A 234 4.36 -8.53 23.86
#